data_AF-A0A4P7E061-F1
#
_entry.id   AF-A0A4P7E061-F1
#
_cell.length_a   1.000
_cell.length_b   1.000
_cell.length_c   1.000
_cell.angle_alpha   90.00
_cell.angle_beta   90.00
_cell.angle_gamma   90.00
#
_symmetry.space_group_name_H-M   'P 1'
#
loop_
_entity.id
_entity.type
_entity.pdbx_description
1 polymer ?
#
loop_
_entity_poly.entity_id
_entity_poly.type
_entity_poly.pdbx_seq_one_letter_code
_entity_poly.pdbx_strand_id
1 'polypeptide(L)'
;MSAEYSKHREVQSEGLAFVSNEQEGIQKHTYYQVTKVVDGDTFWIDNLQPGGLKIRFIGIDAPESRNAFKKKKQFYGKESKEFLTALLKDQKVRLEFDVDSLDPFNRTLAYVYLENGEMVNELIVKSGNGILMTVAPNVKFEELFVKAQKYARENKLGLWAEN
;
A
#
# COMPACT_ATOMS: atom_id res chain seq x y z
N MET A 1 -3.82 64.38 -22.72
CA MET A 1 -4.84 63.68 -21.90
C MET A 1 -5.74 62.93 -22.85
N SER A 2 -5.92 61.61 -22.83
CA SER A 2 -5.32 60.46 -22.18
C SER A 2 -6.14 59.31 -22.77
N ALA A 3 -5.48 58.35 -23.43
CA ALA A 3 -6.13 57.13 -23.87
C ALA A 3 -6.51 56.28 -22.65
N GLU A 4 -7.61 55.55 -22.70
CA GLU A 4 -7.60 54.15 -22.27
C GLU A 4 -8.82 53.36 -22.78
N TYR A 5 -8.48 52.29 -23.49
CA TYR A 5 -9.25 51.12 -23.82
C TYR A 5 -8.82 50.07 -22.78
N SER A 6 -9.71 49.45 -22.01
CA SER A 6 -9.44 48.07 -21.56
C SER A 6 -10.66 47.32 -21.03
N LYS A 7 -10.79 46.10 -21.54
CA LYS A 7 -11.47 44.95 -20.92
C LYS A 7 -10.94 44.74 -19.51
N HIS A 8 -11.74 44.15 -18.62
CA HIS A 8 -11.38 42.87 -18.00
C HIS A 8 -12.58 42.21 -17.32
N ARG A 9 -12.81 40.94 -17.68
CA ARG A 9 -13.52 39.97 -16.85
C ARG A 9 -12.61 39.67 -15.66
N GLU A 10 -13.12 39.81 -14.45
CA GLU A 10 -12.55 39.14 -13.28
C GLU A 10 -13.22 37.78 -13.11
N VAL A 11 -12.36 36.76 -13.08
CA VAL A 11 -12.65 35.39 -12.65
C VAL A 11 -12.20 35.31 -11.20
N GLN A 12 -13.10 34.97 -10.29
CA GLN A 12 -12.80 34.47 -8.94
C GLN A 12 -13.80 33.32 -8.73
N SER A 13 -13.40 32.10 -8.39
CA SER A 13 -12.69 31.77 -7.17
C SER A 13 -11.74 30.59 -7.34
N GLU A 14 -10.51 30.83 -6.90
CA GLU A 14 -9.54 29.81 -6.51
C GLU A 14 -10.08 28.94 -5.38
N GLY A 15 -9.65 27.67 -5.40
CA GLY A 15 -9.82 26.71 -4.33
C GLY A 15 -8.75 25.63 -4.45
N LEU A 16 -7.47 26.05 -4.33
CA LEU A 16 -6.34 25.16 -4.08
C LEU A 16 -6.46 24.53 -2.69
N ALA A 17 -6.17 23.23 -2.57
CA ALA A 17 -5.46 22.72 -1.39
C ALA A 17 -4.68 21.43 -1.70
N PHE A 18 -3.37 21.61 -1.89
CA PHE A 18 -2.24 20.75 -1.48
C PHE A 18 -2.28 19.26 -1.83
N VAL A 19 -1.68 18.91 -2.96
CA VAL A 19 -1.05 17.60 -3.15
C VAL A 19 0.46 17.80 -3.01
N SER A 20 1.06 17.21 -1.97
CA SER A 20 2.50 17.21 -1.75
C SER A 20 3.23 16.45 -2.86
N ASN A 21 4.31 17.06 -3.33
CA ASN A 21 4.86 16.94 -4.67
C ASN A 21 5.82 15.74 -4.90
N GLU A 22 5.49 14.53 -4.45
CA GLU A 22 6.31 13.31 -4.70
C GLU A 22 5.63 12.25 -5.59
N GLN A 23 4.36 12.44 -5.96
CA GLN A 23 3.54 11.43 -6.65
C GLN A 23 3.29 11.71 -8.16
N GLU A 24 4.02 12.63 -8.80
CA GLU A 24 3.81 13.02 -10.21
C GLU A 24 3.85 11.84 -11.22
N GLY A 25 4.34 10.66 -10.82
CA GLY A 25 4.41 9.46 -11.69
C GLY A 25 3.39 8.34 -11.43
N ILE A 26 2.57 8.41 -10.38
CA ILE A 26 1.64 7.32 -10.04
C ILE A 26 0.27 7.51 -10.69
N GLN A 27 -0.06 6.63 -11.65
CA GLN A 27 -1.27 6.69 -12.45
C GLN A 27 -2.25 5.60 -12.04
N LYS A 28 -3.53 5.96 -11.96
CA LYS A 28 -4.62 5.18 -11.34
C LYS A 28 -4.96 3.83 -12.02
N HIS A 29 -4.37 3.54 -13.19
CA HIS A 29 -4.58 2.30 -13.94
C HIS A 29 -3.27 1.71 -14.50
N THR A 30 -2.14 2.06 -13.89
CA THR A 30 -0.83 1.60 -14.32
C THR A 30 -0.35 0.45 -13.42
N TYR A 31 0.30 -0.51 -14.07
CA TYR A 31 0.98 -1.61 -13.43
C TYR A 31 2.47 -1.30 -13.32
N TYR A 32 3.00 -1.40 -12.11
CA TYR A 32 4.39 -1.11 -11.77
C TYR A 32 5.15 -2.40 -11.46
N GLN A 33 6.37 -2.51 -11.98
CA GLN A 33 7.21 -3.68 -11.73
C GLN A 33 7.60 -3.73 -10.25
N VAL A 34 7.40 -4.88 -9.59
CA VAL A 34 7.94 -5.09 -8.26
C VAL A 34 9.44 -5.34 -8.37
N THR A 35 10.24 -4.60 -7.60
CA THR A 35 11.70 -4.66 -7.64
C THR A 35 12.29 -5.35 -6.43
N LYS A 36 11.62 -5.27 -5.26
CA LYS A 36 12.12 -5.85 -4.01
C LYS A 36 11.05 -6.02 -2.95
N VAL A 37 11.04 -7.17 -2.28
CA VAL A 37 10.25 -7.38 -1.05
C VAL A 37 11.12 -7.14 0.19
N VAL A 38 10.62 -6.31 1.11
CA VAL A 38 11.33 -5.91 2.34
C VAL A 38 11.04 -6.89 3.47
N ASP A 39 9.76 -7.11 3.76
CA ASP A 39 9.18 -7.99 4.78
C ASP A 39 7.78 -8.46 4.30
N GLY A 40 6.91 -8.96 5.19
CA GLY A 40 5.61 -9.51 4.80
C GLY A 40 4.55 -8.48 4.42
N ASP A 41 4.82 -7.18 4.57
CA ASP A 41 3.85 -6.12 4.25
C ASP A 41 4.43 -4.87 3.56
N THR A 42 5.71 -4.92 3.20
CA THR A 42 6.41 -3.80 2.58
C THR A 42 7.23 -4.27 1.38
N PHE A 43 7.10 -3.56 0.25
CA PHE A 43 7.85 -3.84 -0.97
C PHE A 43 8.19 -2.55 -1.73
N TRP A 44 9.01 -2.68 -2.76
CA TRP A 44 9.39 -1.60 -3.66
C TRP A 44 8.89 -1.89 -5.07
N ILE A 45 8.51 -0.82 -5.76
CA ILE A 45 8.20 -0.83 -7.18
C ILE A 45 9.16 0.08 -7.95
N ASP A 46 9.31 -0.20 -9.24
CA ASP A 46 9.83 0.76 -10.21
C ASP A 46 8.69 1.68 -10.67
N ASN A 47 8.71 2.93 -10.21
CA ASN A 47 7.78 3.99 -10.60
C ASN A 47 8.38 4.94 -11.65
N LEU A 48 9.42 4.49 -12.38
CA LEU A 48 10.17 5.27 -13.37
C LEU A 48 10.94 6.46 -12.78
N GLN A 49 11.11 6.51 -11.45
CA GLN A 49 11.94 7.49 -10.77
C GLN A 49 13.18 6.82 -10.15
N PRO A 50 14.31 7.54 -10.03
CA PRO A 50 15.48 7.04 -9.35
C PRO A 50 15.16 6.58 -7.92
N GLY A 51 15.55 5.35 -7.58
CA GLY A 51 15.33 4.76 -6.25
C GLY A 51 14.00 4.03 -6.08
N GLY A 52 13.07 4.14 -7.03
CA GLY A 52 11.76 3.50 -6.97
C GLY A 52 10.85 4.06 -5.87
N LEU A 53 9.72 3.39 -5.65
CA LEU A 53 8.75 3.78 -4.62
C LEU A 53 8.51 2.63 -3.65
N LYS A 54 8.61 2.91 -2.34
CA LYS A 54 8.31 1.93 -1.29
C LYS A 54 6.83 1.97 -0.95
N ILE A 55 6.19 0.82 -1.00
CA ILE A 55 4.76 0.62 -0.71
C ILE A 55 4.61 -0.17 0.59
N ARG A 56 3.74 0.34 1.48
CA ARG A 56 3.23 -0.35 2.67
C ARG A 56 1.76 -0.66 2.44
N PHE A 57 1.35 -1.91 2.65
CA PHE A 57 -0.06 -2.28 2.47
C PHE A 57 -0.97 -1.55 3.47
N ILE A 58 -2.14 -1.10 3.01
CA ILE A 58 -3.20 -0.61 3.89
C ILE A 58 -3.92 -1.80 4.55
N GLY A 59 -4.35 -1.60 5.80
CA GLY A 59 -5.30 -2.48 6.48
C GLY A 59 -4.71 -3.78 7.04
N ILE A 60 -3.41 -4.01 6.88
CA ILE A 60 -2.74 -5.25 7.30
C ILE A 60 -1.40 -4.96 7.98
N ASP A 61 -0.93 -5.88 8.80
CA ASP A 61 0.42 -5.88 9.38
C ASP A 61 1.01 -7.30 9.34
N ALA A 62 2.28 -7.43 8.99
CA ALA A 62 2.97 -8.71 8.97
C ALA A 62 4.11 -8.75 9.99
N PRO A 63 4.43 -9.92 10.57
CA PRO A 63 5.53 -10.03 11.51
C PRO A 63 6.88 -9.65 10.87
N GLU A 64 7.72 -8.97 11.65
CA GLU A 64 9.01 -8.47 11.20
C GLU A 64 9.99 -9.61 10.85
N SER A 65 10.48 -9.63 9.61
CA SER A 65 11.37 -10.69 9.12
C SER A 65 12.82 -10.59 9.65
N ARG A 66 13.23 -9.42 10.16
CA ARG A 66 14.59 -9.13 10.63
C ARG A 66 14.61 -8.06 11.71
N ASN A 67 15.73 -7.94 12.42
CA ASN A 67 15.98 -6.78 13.28
C ASN A 67 16.25 -5.54 12.39
N ALA A 68 15.56 -4.44 12.67
CA ALA A 68 15.75 -3.17 11.98
C ALA A 68 15.39 -1.99 12.89
N PHE A 69 16.31 -1.04 13.08
CA PHE A 69 16.14 0.08 14.00
C PHE A 69 15.69 -0.38 15.39
N LYS A 70 14.48 0.00 15.82
CA LYS A 70 13.89 -0.36 17.11
C LYS A 70 13.04 -1.64 17.05
N LYS A 71 12.85 -2.22 15.86
CA LYS A 71 12.04 -3.43 15.65
C LYS A 71 12.91 -4.68 15.71
N LYS A 72 12.41 -5.71 16.39
CA LYS A 72 13.03 -7.04 16.47
C LYS A 72 12.33 -8.00 15.53
N LYS A 73 13.08 -8.99 15.03
CA LYS A 73 12.52 -10.12 14.29
C LYS A 73 11.44 -10.81 15.14
N GLN A 74 10.31 -11.11 14.53
CA GLN A 74 9.18 -11.77 15.16
C GLN A 74 9.04 -13.22 14.66
N PHE A 75 8.32 -14.02 15.45
CA PHE A 75 7.88 -15.34 15.00
C PHE A 75 7.08 -15.21 13.69
N TYR A 76 7.28 -16.16 12.77
CA TYR A 76 6.60 -16.21 11.47
C TYR A 76 6.95 -15.09 10.46
N GLY A 77 7.87 -14.17 10.80
CA GLY A 77 8.22 -13.05 9.92
C GLY A 77 9.02 -13.46 8.69
N LYS A 78 9.78 -14.55 8.75
CA LYS A 78 10.53 -15.07 7.58
C LYS A 78 9.55 -15.64 6.56
N GLU A 79 8.62 -16.47 7.04
CA GLU A 79 7.58 -17.14 6.30
C GLU A 79 6.65 -16.13 5.62
N SER A 80 6.23 -15.10 6.37
CA SER A 80 5.40 -14.01 5.82
C SER A 80 6.09 -13.27 4.68
N LYS A 81 7.39 -13.00 4.81
CA LYS A 81 8.19 -12.39 3.75
C LYS A 81 8.34 -13.32 2.54
N GLU A 82 8.57 -14.61 2.76
CA GLU A 82 8.72 -15.60 1.69
C GLU A 82 7.41 -15.76 0.91
N PHE A 83 6.26 -15.78 1.60
CA PHE A 83 4.94 -15.76 0.98
C PHE A 83 4.76 -14.54 0.08
N LEU A 84 5.01 -13.33 0.59
CA LEU A 84 4.87 -12.11 -0.21
C LEU A 84 5.85 -12.10 -1.40
N THR A 85 7.07 -12.59 -1.19
CA THR A 85 8.08 -12.71 -2.26
C THR A 85 7.61 -13.65 -3.34
N ALA A 86 7.06 -14.82 -3.01
CA ALA A 86 6.54 -15.76 -3.99
C ALA A 86 5.36 -15.16 -4.78
N LEU A 87 4.50 -14.39 -4.12
CA LEU A 87 3.33 -13.77 -4.75
C LEU A 87 3.71 -12.61 -5.70
N LEU A 88 4.74 -11.84 -5.38
CA LEU A 88 5.11 -10.63 -6.12
C LEU A 88 6.33 -10.79 -7.04
N LYS A 89 7.06 -11.90 -6.96
CA LYS A 89 8.25 -12.11 -7.78
C LYS A 89 7.89 -12.07 -9.26
N ASP A 90 8.63 -11.25 -10.00
CA ASP A 90 8.46 -11.03 -11.44
C ASP A 90 7.05 -10.54 -11.82
N GLN A 91 6.26 -10.06 -10.85
CA GLN A 91 4.93 -9.50 -11.06
C GLN A 91 4.98 -7.98 -11.25
N LYS A 92 3.98 -7.47 -11.94
CA LYS A 92 3.59 -6.07 -11.85
C LYS A 92 2.35 -5.92 -11.00
N VAL A 93 2.22 -4.77 -10.35
CA VAL A 93 1.07 -4.49 -9.49
C VAL A 93 0.45 -3.15 -9.79
N ARG A 94 -0.88 -3.09 -9.67
CA ARG A 94 -1.63 -1.85 -9.65
C ARG A 94 -1.85 -1.40 -8.21
N LEU A 95 -1.67 -0.11 -7.96
CA LEU A 95 -1.90 0.51 -6.66
C LEU A 95 -3.27 1.19 -6.62
N GLU A 96 -3.95 1.05 -5.50
CA GLU A 96 -5.20 1.74 -5.20
C GLU A 96 -5.08 2.42 -3.83
N PHE A 97 -5.20 3.74 -3.84
CA PHE A 97 -5.10 4.58 -2.65
C PHE A 97 -6.46 4.71 -1.96
N ASP A 98 -6.41 5.01 -0.67
CA ASP A 98 -7.57 5.40 0.13
C ASP A 98 -7.48 6.90 0.47
N VAL A 99 -8.23 7.37 1.47
CA VAL A 99 -8.28 8.79 1.89
C VAL A 99 -6.87 9.39 2.07
N ASP A 100 -5.99 8.70 2.81
CA ASP A 100 -4.59 9.09 2.98
C ASP A 100 -3.66 8.17 2.20
N SER A 101 -2.85 8.73 1.31
CA SER A 101 -1.86 7.97 0.52
C SER A 101 -0.49 7.85 1.21
N LEU A 102 -0.31 8.49 2.37
CA LEU A 102 0.91 8.51 3.16
C LEU A 102 0.60 8.28 4.63
N ASP A 103 1.49 7.58 5.32
CA ASP A 103 1.45 7.51 6.78
C ASP A 103 2.33 8.60 7.44
N PRO A 104 2.29 8.78 8.77
CA PRO A 104 3.13 9.76 9.47
C PRO A 104 4.65 9.55 9.34
N PHE A 105 5.09 8.40 8.81
CA PHE A 105 6.49 8.08 8.53
C PHE A 105 6.84 8.26 7.04
N ASN A 106 5.97 8.92 6.28
CA ASN A 106 6.08 9.17 4.85
C ASN A 106 6.20 7.89 4.00
N ARG A 107 5.59 6.78 4.46
CA ARG A 107 5.47 5.56 3.65
C ARG A 107 4.22 5.67 2.77
N THR A 108 4.36 5.32 1.49
CA THR A 108 3.23 5.24 0.58
C THR A 108 2.31 4.07 0.96
N LEU A 109 1.05 4.38 1.20
CA LEU A 109 0.01 3.44 1.60
C LEU A 109 -0.82 3.03 0.40
N ALA A 110 -1.00 1.73 0.15
CA ALA A 110 -1.88 1.27 -0.92
C ALA A 110 -2.58 -0.07 -0.62
N TYR A 111 -3.75 -0.26 -1.24
CA TYR A 111 -4.24 -1.57 -1.62
C TYR A 111 -3.61 -1.96 -2.95
N VAL A 112 -3.28 -3.24 -3.12
CA VAL A 112 -2.44 -3.68 -4.24
C VAL A 112 -3.10 -4.84 -4.95
N TYR A 113 -3.11 -4.77 -6.27
CA TYR A 113 -3.74 -5.75 -7.13
C TYR A 113 -2.72 -6.34 -8.11
N LEU A 114 -2.80 -7.66 -8.30
CA LEU A 114 -2.11 -8.36 -9.38
C LEU A 114 -2.81 -8.12 -10.73
N GLU A 115 -2.15 -8.50 -11.83
CA GLU A 115 -2.72 -8.37 -13.18
C GLU A 115 -3.98 -9.24 -13.38
N ASN A 116 -4.10 -10.35 -12.65
CA ASN A 116 -5.28 -11.22 -12.68
C ASN A 116 -6.47 -10.67 -11.84
N GLY A 117 -6.32 -9.52 -11.20
CA GLY A 117 -7.36 -8.86 -10.40
C GLY A 117 -7.40 -9.27 -8.93
N GLU A 118 -6.57 -10.21 -8.47
CA GLU A 118 -6.51 -10.58 -7.05
C GLU A 118 -5.90 -9.45 -6.19
N MET A 119 -6.52 -9.20 -5.04
CA MET A 119 -6.02 -8.23 -4.07
C MET A 119 -4.99 -8.89 -3.14
N VAL A 120 -3.75 -8.41 -3.20
CA VAL A 120 -2.63 -8.95 -2.41
C VAL A 120 -2.87 -8.79 -0.91
N ASN A 121 -3.45 -7.66 -0.47
CA ASN A 121 -3.78 -7.43 0.94
C ASN A 121 -4.67 -8.55 1.50
N GLU A 122 -5.72 -8.92 0.76
CA GLU A 122 -6.64 -9.99 1.17
C GLU A 122 -5.90 -11.34 1.21
N LEU A 123 -5.10 -11.65 0.18
CA LEU A 123 -4.35 -12.91 0.10
C LEU A 123 -3.39 -13.10 1.29
N ILE A 124 -2.73 -12.02 1.72
CA ILE A 124 -1.83 -12.06 2.90
C ILE A 124 -2.61 -12.43 4.16
N VAL A 125 -3.74 -11.76 4.41
CA VAL A 125 -4.54 -12.01 5.63
C VAL A 125 -5.21 -13.37 5.58
N LYS A 126 -5.80 -13.73 4.43
CA LYS A 126 -6.52 -15.00 4.21
C LYS A 126 -5.63 -16.23 4.33
N SER A 127 -4.36 -16.11 3.97
CA SER A 127 -3.36 -17.17 4.12
C SER A 127 -2.69 -17.20 5.50
N GLY A 128 -3.00 -16.25 6.39
CA GLY A 128 -2.40 -16.16 7.72
C GLY A 128 -0.97 -15.62 7.72
N ASN A 129 -0.51 -14.94 6.65
CA ASN A 129 0.82 -14.31 6.56
C ASN A 129 0.83 -12.86 7.03
N GLY A 130 -0.28 -12.39 7.58
CA GLY A 130 -0.44 -11.09 8.21
C GLY A 130 -1.76 -11.02 8.97
N ILE A 131 -1.91 -9.99 9.79
CA ILE A 131 -3.11 -9.71 10.58
C ILE A 131 -3.82 -8.47 10.03
N LEU A 132 -5.13 -8.38 10.30
CA LEU A 132 -5.89 -7.14 10.10
C LEU A 132 -5.34 -6.04 11.02
N MET A 133 -5.14 -4.84 10.46
CA MET A 133 -4.79 -3.63 11.19
C MET A 133 -5.61 -2.45 10.66
N THR A 134 -6.67 -2.08 11.37
CA THR A 134 -7.54 -0.95 11.00
C THR A 134 -6.93 0.38 11.47
N VAL A 135 -6.69 1.30 10.52
CA VAL A 135 -6.21 2.65 10.79
C VAL A 135 -7.03 3.65 9.97
N ALA A 136 -7.88 4.43 10.65
CA ALA A 136 -8.65 5.49 10.01
C ALA A 136 -7.73 6.61 9.49
N PRO A 137 -8.08 7.28 8.38
CA PRO A 137 -9.32 7.13 7.58
C PRO A 137 -9.29 5.99 6.54
N ASN A 138 -8.20 5.21 6.45
CA ASN A 138 -8.00 4.20 5.41
C ASN A 138 -8.66 2.86 5.76
N VAL A 139 -9.99 2.79 5.65
CA VAL A 139 -10.81 1.64 6.09
C VAL A 139 -11.67 1.03 4.98
N LYS A 140 -11.47 1.43 3.72
CA LYS A 140 -12.32 1.02 2.57
C LYS A 140 -12.59 -0.48 2.45
N PHE A 141 -11.62 -1.33 2.79
CA PHE A 141 -11.74 -2.79 2.69
C PHE A 141 -11.69 -3.53 4.05
N GLU A 142 -11.97 -2.83 5.16
CA GLU A 142 -11.92 -3.44 6.50
C GLU A 142 -12.76 -4.71 6.61
N GLU A 143 -14.03 -4.67 6.16
CA GLU A 143 -14.93 -5.83 6.24
C GLU A 143 -14.42 -7.05 5.47
N LEU A 144 -13.72 -6.82 4.35
CA LEU A 144 -13.10 -7.88 3.56
C LEU A 144 -11.98 -8.56 4.36
N PHE A 145 -11.12 -7.76 5.00
CA PHE A 145 -10.01 -8.26 5.80
C PHE A 145 -10.47 -8.94 7.10
N VAL A 146 -11.58 -8.49 7.71
CA VAL A 146 -12.23 -9.19 8.83
C VAL A 146 -12.63 -10.62 8.41
N LYS A 147 -13.27 -10.77 7.24
CA LYS A 147 -13.68 -12.08 6.72
C LYS A 147 -12.47 -12.96 6.38
N ALA A 148 -11.44 -12.38 5.74
CA ALA A 148 -10.20 -13.07 5.42
C ALA A 148 -9.49 -13.59 6.69
N GLN A 149 -9.39 -12.78 7.74
CA GLN A 149 -8.73 -13.17 8.99
C GLN A 149 -9.52 -14.25 9.72
N LYS A 150 -10.86 -14.14 9.72
CA LYS A 150 -11.73 -15.19 10.26
C LYS A 150 -11.47 -16.53 9.57
N TYR A 151 -11.42 -16.54 8.24
CA TYR A 151 -11.09 -17.72 7.46
C TYR A 151 -9.73 -18.31 7.84
N ALA A 152 -8.69 -17.47 7.93
CA ALA A 152 -7.34 -17.93 8.28
C ALA A 152 -7.28 -18.59 9.67
N ARG A 153 -8.01 -18.03 10.64
CA ARG A 153 -8.13 -18.59 12.01
C ARG A 153 -8.88 -19.92 12.04
N GLU A 154 -10.03 -19.98 11.38
CA GLU A 154 -10.87 -21.20 11.35
C GLU A 154 -10.15 -22.38 10.67
N ASN A 155 -9.30 -22.08 9.69
CA ASN A 155 -8.51 -23.08 8.96
C ASN A 155 -7.09 -23.26 9.50
N LYS A 156 -6.74 -22.64 10.64
CA LYS A 156 -5.42 -22.74 11.29
C LYS A 156 -4.25 -22.47 10.32
N LEU A 157 -4.36 -21.42 9.51
CA LEU A 157 -3.37 -21.07 8.49
C LEU A 157 -2.32 -20.10 9.03
N GLY A 158 -1.09 -20.26 8.56
CA GLY A 158 0.04 -19.38 8.85
C GLY A 158 0.23 -19.08 10.33
N LEU A 159 0.09 -17.82 10.73
CA LEU A 159 0.15 -17.35 12.11
C LEU A 159 -0.79 -18.09 13.09
N TRP A 160 -1.84 -18.72 12.57
CA TRP A 160 -2.86 -19.44 13.34
C TRP A 160 -2.65 -20.95 13.34
N ALA A 161 -1.57 -21.46 12.73
CA ALA A 161 -1.23 -22.87 12.79
C ALA A 161 -0.86 -23.29 14.22
N GLU A 162 -1.34 -24.45 14.65
CA GLU A 162 -0.89 -25.07 15.90
C GLU A 162 0.50 -25.64 15.67
N ASN A 163 1.48 -25.16 16.46
CA ASN A 163 2.84 -25.73 16.50
C ASN A 163 2.87 -27.06 17.26
#